data_AF-A0A5C7FRV1-F1
#
_entry.id   AF-A0A5C7FRV1-F1
#
_cell.length_a   1.000
_cell.length_b   1.000
_cell.length_c   1.000
_cell.angle_alpha   90.00
_cell.angle_beta   90.00
_cell.angle_gamma   90.00
#
_symmetry.space_group_name_H-M   'P 1'
#
loop_
_entity.id
_entity.type
_entity.pdbx_description
1 polymer ?
#
loop_
_entity_poly.entity_id
_entity_poly.type
_entity_poly.pdbx_seq_one_letter_code
_entity_poly.pdbx_strand_id
1 'polypeptide(L)'
;MLRKRLIDSYWNARKSLASGDLMSSIQYLEAYSNELPEDIAYEPHYWLVKQYLIAGDFENAYESACIYLEGCTPAHAALKAKLFSGWFQEKKSMNYSFALLRLSGKYQQIQKESRKK
;
A
#
# COMPACT_ATOMS: atom_id res chain seq x y z
N MET A 1 24.94 9.42 -4.96
CA MET A 1 24.02 9.23 -6.11
C MET A 1 22.62 8.76 -5.69
N LEU A 2 22.49 7.86 -4.70
CA LEU A 2 21.21 7.30 -4.24
C LEU A 2 20.13 8.37 -3.93
N ARG A 3 20.48 9.41 -3.15
CA ARG A 3 19.54 10.46 -2.73
C ARG A 3 18.91 11.23 -3.90
N LYS A 4 19.65 11.47 -4.99
CA LYS A 4 19.13 12.23 -6.14
C LYS A 4 18.08 11.40 -6.89
N ARG A 5 18.34 10.11 -7.11
CA ARG A 5 17.39 9.18 -7.75
C ARG A 5 16.11 9.03 -6.92
N LEU A 6 16.25 8.90 -5.61
CA LEU A 6 15.12 8.79 -4.69
C LEU A 6 14.18 10.01 -4.74
N ILE A 7 14.76 11.21 -4.79
CA ILE A 7 14.01 12.46 -4.96
C ILE A 7 13.35 12.51 -6.35
N ASP A 8 14.09 12.17 -7.40
CA ASP A 8 13.60 12.20 -8.78
C ASP A 8 12.42 11.22 -8.98
N SER A 9 12.53 9.99 -8.48
CA SER A 9 11.47 8.97 -8.54
C SER A 9 10.18 9.45 -7.87
N TYR A 10 10.27 9.99 -6.64
CA TYR A 10 9.09 10.52 -5.94
C TYR A 10 8.45 11.72 -6.67
N TRP A 11 9.26 12.68 -7.13
CA TRP A 11 8.73 13.83 -7.87
C TRP A 11 8.09 13.45 -9.19
N ASN A 12 8.71 12.54 -9.92
CA ASN A 12 8.18 12.05 -11.19
C ASN A 12 6.90 11.25 -11.00
N ALA A 13 6.77 10.46 -9.93
CA ALA A 13 5.52 9.81 -9.56
C ALA A 13 4.37 10.82 -9.41
N ARG A 14 4.60 11.89 -8.63
CA ARG A 14 3.59 12.94 -8.40
C ARG A 14 3.27 13.72 -9.68
N LYS A 15 4.29 14.06 -10.47
CA LYS A 15 4.11 14.79 -11.74
C LYS A 15 3.27 13.97 -12.72
N SER A 16 3.57 12.67 -12.84
CA SER A 16 2.83 11.75 -13.72
C SER A 16 1.38 11.60 -13.29
N LEU A 17 1.13 11.48 -11.99
CA LEU A 17 -0.24 11.45 -11.46
C LEU A 17 -1.01 12.73 -11.77
N ALA A 18 -0.37 13.89 -11.63
CA ALA A 18 -0.97 15.19 -11.91
C ALA A 18 -1.26 15.39 -13.42
N SER A 19 -0.48 14.76 -14.31
CA SER A 19 -0.72 14.77 -15.75
C SER A 19 -1.66 13.67 -16.24
N GLY A 20 -2.23 12.86 -15.33
CA GLY A 20 -3.11 11.74 -15.67
C GLY A 20 -2.40 10.51 -16.23
N ASP A 21 -1.06 10.50 -16.22
CA ASP A 21 -0.27 9.33 -16.62
C ASP A 21 -0.11 8.38 -15.42
N LEU A 22 -1.14 7.56 -15.23
CA LEU A 22 -1.23 6.64 -14.11
C LEU A 22 -0.14 5.56 -14.15
N MET A 23 0.18 5.02 -15.33
CA MET A 23 1.16 3.95 -15.46
C MET A 23 2.58 4.43 -15.13
N SER A 24 2.98 5.59 -15.64
CA SER A 24 4.27 6.18 -15.25
C SER A 24 4.29 6.51 -13.75
N SER A 25 3.17 6.99 -13.19
CA SER A 25 3.09 7.27 -11.74
C SER A 25 3.35 6.03 -10.90
N ILE A 26 2.75 4.90 -11.27
CA ILE A 26 2.95 3.60 -10.64
C ILE A 26 4.42 3.19 -10.74
N GLN A 27 5.00 3.19 -11.95
CA GLN A 27 6.40 2.81 -12.19
C GLN A 27 7.38 3.62 -11.34
N TYR A 28 7.16 4.93 -11.23
CA TYR A 28 8.01 5.79 -10.41
C TYR A 28 7.84 5.55 -8.91
N LEU A 29 6.64 5.20 -8.44
CA LEU A 29 6.42 4.81 -7.05
C LEU A 29 7.08 3.47 -6.70
N GLU A 30 7.03 2.49 -7.60
CA GLU A 30 7.73 1.21 -7.41
C GLU A 30 9.24 1.40 -7.36
N ALA A 31 9.79 2.18 -8.30
CA ALA A 31 11.20 2.56 -8.29
C ALA A 31 11.57 3.26 -6.98
N TYR A 32 10.71 4.18 -6.50
CA TYR A 32 10.91 4.86 -5.23
C TYR A 32 10.93 3.89 -4.04
N SER A 33 9.99 2.93 -3.99
CA SER A 33 9.98 1.85 -2.98
C SER A 33 11.27 1.05 -2.96
N ASN A 34 11.74 0.63 -4.13
CA ASN A 34 12.94 -0.21 -4.27
C ASN A 34 14.24 0.54 -3.93
N GLU A 35 14.24 1.87 -3.98
CA GLU A 35 15.40 2.69 -3.62
C GLU A 35 15.43 3.09 -2.14
N LEU A 36 14.32 2.93 -1.42
CA LEU A 36 14.23 3.23 0.02
C LEU A 36 14.94 2.15 0.85
N PRO A 37 15.45 2.51 2.05
CA PRO A 37 15.84 1.55 3.07
C PRO A 37 14.71 0.57 3.40
N GLU A 38 15.04 -0.70 3.66
CA GLU A 38 14.08 -1.79 3.86
C GLU A 38 13.06 -1.50 4.97
N ASP A 39 13.47 -0.80 6.03
CA ASP A 39 12.62 -0.43 7.17
C ASP A 39 11.54 0.60 6.83
N ILE A 40 11.60 1.25 5.67
CA ILE A 40 10.60 2.22 5.19
C ILE A 40 10.15 1.97 3.75
N ALA A 41 10.70 0.96 3.07
CA ALA A 41 10.37 0.62 1.69
C ALA A 41 8.91 0.20 1.48
N TYR A 42 8.18 -0.12 2.55
CA TYR A 42 6.75 -0.43 2.49
C TYR A 42 5.86 0.82 2.35
N GLU A 43 6.33 2.01 2.77
CA GLU A 43 5.50 3.23 2.83
C GLU A 43 4.89 3.62 1.47
N PRO A 44 5.62 3.56 0.33
CA PRO A 44 5.05 3.91 -0.97
C PRO A 44 3.86 3.05 -1.39
N HIS A 45 3.78 1.82 -0.88
CA HIS A 45 2.71 0.90 -1.21
C HIS A 45 1.33 1.42 -0.80
N TYR A 46 1.22 2.32 0.19
CA TYR A 46 -0.05 2.98 0.51
C TYR A 46 -0.65 3.72 -0.72
N TRP A 47 0.20 4.43 -1.46
CA TRP A 47 -0.24 5.13 -2.68
C TRP A 47 -0.41 4.17 -3.85
N LEU A 48 0.44 3.14 -3.97
CA LEU A 48 0.32 2.12 -5.00
C LEU A 48 -1.03 1.39 -4.92
N VAL A 49 -1.52 1.04 -3.73
CA VAL A 49 -2.88 0.45 -3.58
C VAL A 49 -3.92 1.31 -4.30
N LYS A 50 -3.92 2.62 -4.04
CA LYS A 50 -4.90 3.52 -4.64
C LYS A 50 -4.72 3.64 -6.16
N GLN A 51 -3.48 3.71 -6.64
CA GLN A 51 -3.19 3.84 -8.07
C GLN A 51 -3.57 2.58 -8.84
N TYR A 52 -3.22 1.40 -8.32
CA TYR A 52 -3.62 0.12 -8.90
C TYR A 52 -5.14 -0.06 -8.92
N LEU A 53 -5.85 0.36 -7.87
CA LEU A 53 -7.32 0.38 -7.86
C LEU A 53 -7.93 1.33 -8.90
N ILE A 54 -7.26 2.43 -9.24
CA ILE A 54 -7.69 3.32 -10.33
C ILE A 54 -7.43 2.64 -11.68
N ALA A 55 -6.30 1.95 -11.83
CA ALA A 55 -5.93 1.21 -13.03
C ALA A 55 -6.80 -0.05 -13.26
N GLY A 56 -7.55 -0.50 -12.25
CA GLY A 56 -8.32 -1.74 -12.30
C GLY A 56 -7.50 -3.00 -12.05
N ASP A 57 -6.24 -2.84 -11.64
CA ASP A 57 -5.33 -3.91 -11.31
C ASP A 57 -5.50 -4.32 -9.84
N PHE A 58 -6.51 -5.16 -9.59
CA PHE A 58 -6.88 -5.54 -8.22
C PHE A 58 -5.87 -6.46 -7.54
N GLU A 59 -5.13 -7.24 -8.32
CA GLU A 59 -4.11 -8.17 -7.81
C GLU A 59 -2.92 -7.38 -7.25
N ASN A 60 -2.31 -6.51 -8.07
CA ASN A 60 -1.20 -5.67 -7.63
C ASN A 60 -1.61 -4.67 -6.54
N ALA A 61 -2.87 -4.19 -6.57
CA ALA A 61 -3.40 -3.39 -5.47
C ALA A 61 -3.42 -4.18 -4.15
N TYR A 62 -3.79 -5.46 -4.20
CA TYR A 62 -3.92 -6.28 -2.99
C TYR A 62 -2.55 -6.71 -2.46
N GLU A 63 -1.62 -7.05 -3.35
CA GLU A 63 -0.23 -7.32 -3.00
C GLU A 63 0.42 -6.11 -2.34
N SER A 64 0.25 -4.92 -2.94
CA SER A 64 0.73 -3.66 -2.33
C SER A 64 0.10 -3.41 -0.96
N ALA A 65 -1.18 -3.73 -0.79
CA ALA A 65 -1.83 -3.62 0.51
C ALA A 65 -1.16 -4.54 1.54
N CYS A 66 -0.87 -5.80 1.17
CA CYS A 66 -0.19 -6.75 2.06
C CYS A 66 1.20 -6.24 2.47
N ILE A 67 2.01 -5.78 1.51
CA ILE A 67 3.36 -5.25 1.79
C ILE A 67 3.31 -4.07 2.76
N TYR A 68 2.39 -3.11 2.53
CA TYR A 68 2.22 -1.98 3.45
C TYR A 68 1.85 -2.43 4.87
N LEU A 69 0.94 -3.40 4.99
CA LEU A 69 0.46 -3.89 6.28
C LEU A 69 1.51 -4.67 7.06
N GLU A 70 2.39 -5.40 6.38
CA GLU A 70 3.50 -6.14 7.00
C GLU A 70 4.55 -5.23 7.63
N GLY A 71 4.80 -4.06 7.03
CA GLY A 71 5.69 -3.04 7.59
C GLY A 71 5.12 -2.26 8.78
N CYS A 72 3.80 -2.36 9.02
CA CYS A 72 3.11 -1.58 10.04
C CYS A 72 3.09 -2.28 11.41
N THR A 73 2.98 -1.50 12.49
CA THR A 73 2.61 -2.07 13.80
C THR A 73 1.23 -2.76 13.72
N PRO A 74 0.96 -3.84 14.49
CA PRO A 74 -0.31 -4.57 14.39
C PRO A 74 -1.55 -3.69 14.55
N ALA A 75 -1.49 -2.70 15.45
CA ALA A 75 -2.58 -1.75 15.65
C ALA A 75 -2.89 -0.94 14.39
N HIS A 76 -1.84 -0.42 13.75
CA HIS A 76 -1.95 0.41 12.55
C HIS A 76 -2.33 -0.44 11.33
N ALA A 77 -1.74 -1.63 11.19
CA ALA A 77 -2.08 -2.60 10.16
C ALA A 77 -3.56 -2.98 10.21
N ALA A 78 -4.11 -3.25 11.41
CA ALA A 78 -5.53 -3.54 11.57
C ALA A 78 -6.45 -2.43 11.02
N LEU A 79 -6.12 -1.16 11.34
CA LEU A 79 -6.89 0.00 10.87
C LEU A 79 -6.77 0.18 9.36
N LYS A 80 -5.56 0.04 8.82
CA LYS A 80 -5.27 0.23 7.39
C LYS A 80 -5.85 -0.89 6.53
N ALA A 81 -5.87 -2.13 7.01
CA ALA A 81 -6.53 -3.24 6.32
C ALA A 81 -8.04 -2.99 6.17
N LYS A 82 -8.69 -2.43 7.21
CA LYS A 82 -10.10 -2.05 7.14
C LYS A 82 -10.34 -0.90 6.16
N LEU A 83 -9.45 0.10 6.13
CA LEU A 83 -9.50 1.19 5.15
C LEU A 83 -9.38 0.67 3.72
N PHE A 84 -8.36 -0.15 3.45
CA PHE A 84 -8.16 -0.74 2.12
C PHE A 84 -9.35 -1.60 1.71
N SER A 85 -9.93 -2.39 2.63
CA SER A 85 -11.16 -3.14 2.35
C SER A 85 -12.27 -2.23 1.80
N GLY A 86 -12.45 -1.04 2.37
CA GLY A 86 -13.43 -0.06 1.88
C GLY A 86 -13.14 0.36 0.42
N TRP A 87 -11.88 0.65 0.10
CA TRP A 87 -11.50 1.01 -1.28
C TRP A 87 -11.75 -0.11 -2.29
N PHE A 88 -11.47 -1.38 -1.92
CA PHE A 88 -11.79 -2.53 -2.78
C PHE A 88 -13.29 -2.73 -2.95
N GLN A 89 -14.07 -2.53 -1.88
CA GLN A 89 -15.53 -2.61 -1.91
C GLN A 89 -16.14 -1.56 -2.84
N GLU A 90 -15.66 -0.31 -2.79
CA GLU A 90 -16.08 0.76 -3.72
C GLU A 90 -15.86 0.39 -5.19
N LYS A 91 -14.80 -0.39 -5.46
CA LYS A 91 -14.48 -0.92 -6.79
C LYS A 91 -15.17 -2.26 -7.11
N LYS A 92 -16.12 -2.70 -6.28
CA LYS A 92 -16.86 -3.98 -6.39
C LYS A 92 -15.96 -5.22 -6.36
N SER A 93 -14.76 -5.10 -5.81
CA SER A 93 -13.77 -6.16 -5.74
C SER A 93 -13.86 -6.90 -4.40
N MET A 94 -14.98 -7.62 -4.22
CA MET A 94 -15.39 -8.16 -2.91
C MET A 94 -14.45 -9.23 -2.35
N ASN A 95 -13.81 -10.03 -3.21
CA ASN A 95 -12.90 -11.09 -2.77
C ASN A 95 -11.72 -10.52 -1.97
N TYR A 96 -11.08 -9.48 -2.50
CA TYR A 96 -9.97 -8.80 -1.84
C TYR A 96 -10.43 -7.96 -0.65
N SER A 97 -11.62 -7.34 -0.72
CA SER A 97 -12.23 -6.66 0.43
C SER A 97 -12.39 -7.62 1.62
N PHE A 98 -12.98 -8.81 1.41
CA PHE A 98 -13.13 -9.80 2.47
C PHE A 98 -11.78 -10.38 2.95
N ALA A 99 -10.80 -10.52 2.07
CA ALA A 99 -9.45 -10.91 2.47
C ALA A 99 -8.81 -9.88 3.41
N LEU A 100 -8.93 -8.59 3.09
CA LEU A 100 -8.43 -7.49 3.92
C LEU A 100 -9.16 -7.38 5.27
N LEU A 101 -10.46 -7.64 5.33
CA LEU A 101 -11.19 -7.72 6.60
C LEU A 101 -10.69 -8.86 7.48
N ARG A 102 -10.39 -10.03 6.90
CA ARG A 102 -9.78 -11.15 7.63
C ARG A 102 -8.40 -10.79 8.17
N LEU A 103 -7.58 -10.10 7.39
CA LEU A 103 -6.29 -9.58 7.83
C LEU A 103 -6.43 -8.56 8.97
N SER A 104 -7.40 -7.64 8.89
CA SER A 104 -7.70 -6.71 9.97
C SER A 104 -7.98 -7.44 11.29
N GLY A 105 -8.81 -8.48 11.27
CA GLY A 105 -9.11 -9.32 12.43
C GLY A 105 -7.85 -10.02 12.99
N LYS A 106 -7.00 -10.57 12.11
CA LYS A 106 -5.72 -11.20 12.48
C LYS A 106 -4.82 -10.21 13.24
N TYR A 107 -4.63 -9.01 12.72
CA TYR A 107 -3.78 -8.00 13.37
C TYR A 107 -4.36 -7.50 14.71
N GLN A 108 -5.68 -7.38 14.83
CA GLN A 108 -6.33 -7.06 16.11
C GLN A 108 -6.09 -8.14 17.16
N GLN A 109 -6.09 -9.41 16.76
CA GLN A 109 -5.79 -10.51 17.66
C GLN A 109 -4.33 -10.45 18.14
N ILE A 110 -3.38 -10.26 17.21
CA ILE A 110 -1.95 -10.10 17.54
C ILE A 110 -1.74 -8.95 18.52
N GLN A 111 -2.38 -7.80 18.31
CA GLN A 111 -2.30 -6.65 19.21
C GLN A 111 -2.86 -6.95 20.62
N LYS A 112 -3.93 -7.73 20.72
CA LYS A 112 -4.50 -8.13 22.02
C LYS A 112 -3.57 -9.08 22.76
N GLU A 113 -2.95 -10.02 22.05
CA GLU A 113 -2.00 -10.98 22.62
C GLU A 113 -0.72 -10.29 23.11
N SER A 114 -0.22 -9.29 22.38
CA SER A 114 0.97 -8.54 22.78
C SER A 114 0.76 -7.67 24.03
N ARG A 115 -0.48 -7.29 24.35
CA ARG A 115 -0.82 -6.50 25.55
C ARG A 115 -0.99 -7.32 26.83
N LYS A 116 -1.10 -8.65 26.71
CA LYS A 116 -1.24 -9.56 27.86
C LYS A 116 0.10 -10.08 28.38
N LYS A 117 1.18 -9.86 27.63
CA LYS A 117 2.56 -10.16 28.02
C LYS A 117 3.18 -8.94 28.68
#